data_AF-A0A3M0NMA7-F1
#
_entry.id   AF-A0A3M0NMA7-F1
#
_cell.length_a   1.000
_cell.length_b   1.000
_cell.length_c   1.000
_cell.angle_alpha   90.00
_cell.angle_beta   90.00
_cell.angle_gamma   90.00
#
_symmetry.space_group_name_H-M   'P 1'
#
loop_
_entity.id
_entity.type
_entity.pdbx_description
1 polymer ?
#
loop_
_entity_poly.entity_id
_entity_poly.type
_entity_poly.pdbx_seq_one_letter_code
_entity_poly.pdbx_strand_id
1 'polypeptide(L)'
;MKLDQDCIRDVLLYLEQNLQNNRPLHLNAIVETDTLRKYDRETISSALSMLLDRGYIEGKPAPTLGFGMLDFIVDNVTMSGYNYLENIK
;
A
#
# COMPACT_ATOMS: atom_id res chain seq x y z
N MET A 1 7.97 -16.51 -1.68
CA MET A 1 7.10 -15.90 -2.71
C MET A 1 7.94 -14.89 -3.48
N LYS A 2 7.86 -14.86 -4.83
CA LYS A 2 8.55 -13.83 -5.62
C LYS A 2 7.86 -12.50 -5.33
N LEU A 3 8.57 -11.58 -4.70
CA LEU A 3 8.08 -10.24 -4.40
C LEU A 3 7.93 -9.50 -5.74
N ASP A 4 6.73 -9.08 -6.09
CA ASP A 4 6.49 -8.31 -7.32
C ASP A 4 6.96 -6.87 -7.09
N GLN A 5 8.15 -6.55 -7.58
CA GLN A 5 8.73 -5.21 -7.44
C GLN A 5 7.93 -4.14 -8.19
N ASP A 6 7.25 -4.50 -9.28
CA ASP A 6 6.36 -3.58 -9.97
C ASP A 6 5.14 -3.26 -9.11
N CYS A 7 4.58 -4.26 -8.43
CA CYS A 7 3.47 -4.03 -7.48
C CYS A 7 3.87 -3.06 -6.36
N ILE A 8 5.05 -3.27 -5.76
CA ILE A 8 5.54 -2.39 -4.68
C ILE A 8 5.69 -0.95 -5.16
N ARG A 9 6.30 -0.77 -6.35
CA ARG A 9 6.49 0.54 -6.96
C ARG A 9 5.16 1.24 -7.23
N ASP A 10 4.22 0.54 -7.84
CA ASP A 10 2.93 1.09 -8.21
C ASP A 10 2.06 1.42 -6.98
N VAL A 11 2.13 0.60 -5.92
CA VAL A 11 1.48 0.87 -4.64
C VAL A 11 2.05 2.14 -4.01
N LEU A 12 3.39 2.28 -3.92
CA LEU A 12 4.02 3.49 -3.37
C LEU A 12 3.69 4.75 -4.18
N LEU A 13 3.71 4.68 -5.51
CA LEU A 13 3.32 5.79 -6.38
C LEU A 13 1.87 6.20 -6.16
N TYR A 14 0.97 5.21 -6.05
CA TYR A 14 -0.42 5.48 -5.76
C TYR A 14 -0.59 6.17 -4.40
N LEU A 15 0.08 5.67 -3.36
CA LEU A 15 0.03 6.26 -2.01
C LEU A 15 0.57 7.69 -2.01
N GLU A 16 1.71 7.96 -2.66
CA GLU A 16 2.29 9.31 -2.81
C GLU A 16 1.29 10.30 -3.44
N GLN A 17 0.57 9.87 -4.48
CA GLN A 17 -0.36 10.72 -5.21
C GLN A 17 -1.70 10.92 -4.48
N ASN A 18 -2.14 9.93 -3.68
CA ASN A 18 -3.51 9.88 -3.15
C ASN A 18 -3.61 10.13 -1.63
N LEU A 19 -2.51 10.05 -0.87
CA LEU A 19 -2.48 10.43 0.56
C LEU A 19 -2.45 11.96 0.79
N GLN A 20 -2.61 12.74 -0.29
CA GLN A 20 -2.72 14.19 -0.23
C GLN A 20 -3.90 14.59 0.69
N ASN A 21 -3.64 15.49 1.64
CA ASN A 21 -4.61 16.05 2.61
C ASN A 21 -4.92 15.20 3.86
N ASN A 22 -3.98 14.39 4.35
CA ASN A 22 -4.08 13.76 5.68
C ASN A 22 -5.29 12.82 5.82
N ARG A 23 -5.76 12.27 4.70
CA ARG A 23 -6.85 11.29 4.67
C ARG A 23 -6.25 9.89 4.56
N PRO A 24 -6.45 9.02 5.56
CA PRO A 24 -5.96 7.67 5.47
C PRO A 24 -6.67 6.91 4.36
N LEU A 25 -5.93 6.04 3.67
CA LEU A 25 -6.45 5.21 2.57
C LEU A 25 -6.69 3.78 3.05
N HIS A 26 -7.86 3.25 2.71
CA HIS A 26 -8.25 1.86 2.97
C HIS A 26 -7.81 0.95 1.84
N LEU A 27 -7.48 -0.32 2.14
CA LEU A 27 -7.11 -1.33 1.16
C LEU A 27 -8.18 -1.48 0.08
N ASN A 28 -9.46 -1.44 0.46
CA ASN A 28 -10.56 -1.52 -0.51
C ASN A 28 -10.49 -0.40 -1.55
N ALA A 29 -10.16 0.83 -1.14
CA ALA A 29 -9.99 1.96 -2.07
C ALA A 29 -8.74 1.77 -2.95
N ILE A 30 -7.65 1.23 -2.39
CA ILE A 30 -6.40 0.97 -3.10
C ILE A 30 -6.61 -0.09 -4.21
N VAL A 31 -7.25 -1.21 -3.88
CA VAL A 31 -7.44 -2.36 -4.79
C VAL A 31 -8.42 -2.04 -5.94
N GLU A 32 -9.38 -1.13 -5.73
CA GLU A 32 -10.38 -0.78 -6.75
C GLU A 32 -9.85 0.16 -7.85
N THR A 33 -8.64 0.71 -7.68
CA THR A 33 -8.03 1.67 -8.61
C THR A 33 -7.56 1.05 -9.92
N ASP A 34 -7.75 1.73 -11.05
CA ASP A 34 -7.32 1.25 -12.38
C ASP A 34 -5.81 0.95 -12.48
N THR A 35 -4.97 1.65 -11.73
CA THR A 35 -3.51 1.42 -11.70
C THR A 35 -3.12 0.10 -11.01
N LEU A 36 -3.91 -0.34 -10.03
CA LEU A 36 -3.60 -1.50 -9.19
C LEU A 36 -4.49 -2.72 -9.49
N ARG A 37 -5.56 -2.56 -10.28
CA ARG A 37 -6.45 -3.66 -10.75
C ARG A 37 -5.75 -4.80 -11.47
N LYS A 38 -4.52 -4.58 -11.98
CA LYS A 38 -3.68 -5.61 -12.61
C LYS A 38 -3.04 -6.58 -11.59
N TYR A 39 -3.05 -6.23 -10.31
CA TYR A 39 -2.59 -7.09 -9.21
C TYR A 39 -3.78 -7.65 -8.45
N ASP A 40 -3.66 -8.88 -7.98
CA ASP A 40 -4.63 -9.46 -7.07
C ASP A 40 -4.52 -8.82 -5.67
N ARG A 41 -5.61 -8.93 -4.89
CA ARG A 41 -5.71 -8.36 -3.55
C ARG A 41 -4.64 -8.92 -2.60
N GLU A 42 -4.25 -10.19 -2.73
CA GLU A 42 -3.24 -10.81 -1.86
C GLU A 42 -1.84 -10.25 -2.16
N THR A 43 -1.52 -10.02 -3.43
CA THR A 43 -0.28 -9.39 -3.87
C THR A 43 -0.18 -7.94 -3.37
N ILE A 44 -1.26 -7.15 -3.48
CA ILE A 44 -1.31 -5.78 -2.94
C ILE A 44 -1.17 -5.79 -1.40
N SER A 45 -1.89 -6.69 -0.72
CA SER A 45 -1.81 -6.83 0.73
C SER A 45 -0.40 -7.22 1.20
N SER A 46 0.26 -8.12 0.46
CA SER A 46 1.63 -8.53 0.72
C SER A 46 2.62 -7.37 0.52
N ALA A 47 2.42 -6.56 -0.53
CA ALA A 47 3.22 -5.36 -0.77
C ALA A 47 3.06 -4.35 0.37
N LEU A 48 1.82 -4.04 0.78
CA LEU A 48 1.54 -3.13 1.89
C LEU A 48 2.11 -3.63 3.22
N SER A 49 2.01 -4.93 3.50
CA SER A 49 2.58 -5.54 4.71
C SER A 49 4.11 -5.39 4.72
N MET A 50 4.77 -5.65 3.59
CA MET A 50 6.23 -5.47 3.47
C MET A 50 6.65 -4.00 3.59
N LEU A 51 5.89 -3.08 2.98
CA LEU A 51 6.14 -1.64 3.11
C LEU A 51 6.00 -1.18 4.57
N LEU A 52 4.99 -1.69 5.28
CA LEU A 52 4.78 -1.39 6.70
C LEU A 52 5.92 -1.98 7.55
N ASP A 53 6.26 -3.25 7.37
CA ASP A 53 7.30 -3.96 8.11
C ASP A 53 8.68 -3.30 7.94
N ARG A 54 8.95 -2.72 6.77
CA ARG A 54 10.19 -1.98 6.49
C ARG A 54 10.14 -0.51 6.89
N GLY A 55 9.01 -0.02 7.40
CA GLY A 55 8.83 1.37 7.79
C GLY A 55 8.84 2.34 6.61
N TYR A 56 8.44 1.89 5.42
CA TYR A 56 8.26 2.75 4.24
C TYR A 56 6.89 3.44 4.24
N ILE A 57 5.92 2.87 4.91
CA ILE A 57 4.59 3.46 5.14
C ILE A 57 4.25 3.40 6.62
N GLU A 58 3.38 4.32 7.04
CA GLU A 58 2.72 4.30 8.34
C GLU A 58 1.27 3.90 8.14
N GLY A 59 0.78 3.03 9.01
CA GLY A 59 -0.56 2.51 8.91
C GLY A 59 -0.82 1.42 9.92
N LYS A 60 -2.02 0.85 9.86
CA LYS A 60 -2.43 -0.25 10.71
C LYS A 60 -3.32 -1.24 9.96
N PRO A 61 -3.15 -2.55 10.21
CA PRO A 61 -4.16 -3.51 9.82
C PRO A 61 -5.43 -3.21 10.62
N ALA A 62 -6.54 -3.03 9.92
CA ALA A 62 -7.85 -2.83 10.52
C ALA A 62 -8.70 -4.09 10.33
N PRO A 63 -9.25 -4.67 11.40
CA PRO A 63 -10.18 -5.79 11.26
C PRO A 63 -11.43 -5.31 10.52
N THR A 64 -11.79 -5.94 9.41
CA THR A 64 -13.11 -5.68 8.79
C THR A 64 -14.20 -6.34 9.62
N LEU A 65 -15.30 -5.62 9.84
CA LEU A 65 -16.51 -6.18 10.42
C LEU A 65 -17.19 -7.06 9.36
N GLY A 66 -16.82 -8.35 9.38
CA GLY A 66 -17.42 -9.39 8.54
C GLY A 66 -16.49 -9.82 7.40
N PHE A 67 -16.30 -11.13 7.30
CA PHE A 67 -15.57 -11.86 6.24
C PHE A 67 -14.07 -12.07 6.38
N GLY A 68 -13.48 -11.96 7.59
CA GLY A 68 -12.13 -12.49 7.84
C GLY A 68 -11.02 -11.87 6.97
N MET A 69 -11.32 -10.78 6.27
CA MET A 69 -10.35 -10.01 5.50
C MET A 69 -9.73 -8.95 6.41
N LEU A 70 -8.41 -8.89 6.44
CA LEU A 70 -7.69 -7.78 7.03
C LEU A 70 -7.79 -6.59 6.06
N ASP A 71 -8.45 -5.51 6.49
CA ASP A 71 -8.30 -4.22 5.81
C ASP A 71 -6.94 -3.65 6.22
N PHE A 72 -6.41 -2.78 5.38
CA PHE A 72 -5.19 -2.05 5.67
C PHE A 72 -5.51 -0.57 5.59
N ILE A 73 -5.21 0.15 6.66
CA ILE A 73 -5.33 1.60 6.68
C ILE A 73 -3.93 2.16 6.58
N VAL A 74 -3.64 2.88 5.50
CA VAL A 74 -2.37 3.59 5.31
C VAL A 74 -2.61 5.05 5.67
N ASP A 75 -1.87 5.53 6.66
CA ASP A 75 -1.97 6.89 7.17
C ASP A 75 -1.00 7.83 6.42
N ASN A 76 0.22 7.37 6.14
CA ASN A 76 1.24 8.19 5.49
C ASN A 76 2.34 7.36 4.80
N VAL A 77 3.09 7.98 3.88
CA VAL A 77 4.37 7.45 3.36
C VAL A 77 5.51 8.09 4.15
N THR A 78 6.45 7.29 4.65
CA THR A 78 7.58 7.82 5.42
C THR A 78 8.65 8.40 4.50
N MET A 79 9.57 9.19 5.05
CA MET A 79 10.74 9.69 4.30
C MET A 79 11.56 8.54 3.69
N SER A 80 11.66 7.41 4.40
CA SER A 80 12.31 6.20 3.89
C SER A 80 11.55 5.61 2.70
N GLY A 81 10.23 5.66 2.71
CA GLY A 81 9.38 5.24 1.58
C GLY A 81 9.58 6.12 0.34
N TYR A 82 9.64 7.44 0.52
CA TYR A 82 9.96 8.37 -0.56
C TYR A 82 11.35 8.12 -1.14
N ASN A 83 12.37 8.00 -0.29
CA ASN A 83 13.73 7.69 -0.74
C ASN A 83 13.80 6.35 -1.47
N TYR A 84 13.10 5.33 -0.98
CA TYR A 84 13.04 4.03 -1.65
C TYR A 84 12.39 4.16 -3.04
N LEU A 85 11.29 4.91 -3.14
CA LEU A 85 10.61 5.17 -4.40
C LEU A 85 11.50 5.90 -5.42
N GLU A 86 12.30 6.86 -4.99
CA GLU A 86 13.28 7.54 -5.86
C GLU A 86 14.39 6.61 -6.36
N ASN A 87 14.80 5.63 -5.56
CA ASN A 87 15.86 4.68 -5.94
C ASN A 87 15.40 3.58 -6.89
N ILE A 88 14.10 3.30 -6.97
CA ILE A 88 13.52 2.29 -7.86
C ILE A 88 12.83 2.89 -9.10
N LYS A 89 12.94 4.22 -9.28
CA LYS A 89 12.30 4.98 -10.35
C LYS A 89 13.05 4.87 -11.68
#